data_AF-A0A158J9M1-F1
#
_entry.id   AF-A0A158J9M1-F1
#
_cell.length_a   1.000
_cell.length_b   1.000
_cell.length_c   1.000
_cell.angle_alpha   90.00
_cell.angle_beta   90.00
_cell.angle_gamma   90.00
#
_symmetry.space_group_name_H-M   'P 1'
#
loop_
_entity.id
_entity.type
_entity.pdbx_description
1 polymer ?
#
loop_
_entity_poly.entity_id
_entity_poly.type
_entity_poly.pdbx_seq_one_letter_code
_entity_poly.pdbx_strand_id
1 'polypeptide(L)'
;MATRMRFQENIGLSADHNQFGQALAQSGSKYGAPVVREGLFTRSLYVDAFGIQSSMRRSDPLTLDLSYSRAMMSFQLFHPDPKDILIVGLGGRSLSKYCFHKLPSSRTTTVEIDDRVISLREWFSHRSQKDSKSCMPTR
;
A
#
# COMPACT_ATOMS: atom_id res chain seq x y z
N MET A 1 4.72 17.48 50.85
CA MET A 1 5.55 17.77 49.64
C MET A 1 5.07 16.87 48.52
N ALA A 2 4.32 17.42 47.55
CA ALA A 2 3.87 16.70 46.36
C ALA A 2 4.24 17.55 45.14
N THR A 3 5.23 17.10 44.37
CA THR A 3 5.67 17.78 43.15
C THR A 3 4.84 17.28 41.97
N ARG A 4 3.98 18.15 41.47
CA ARG A 4 3.19 17.96 40.24
C ARG A 4 4.12 18.06 39.03
N MET A 5 4.48 16.92 38.42
CA MET A 5 5.11 16.91 37.09
C MET A 5 4.10 17.41 36.06
N ARG A 6 4.41 18.55 35.44
CA ARG A 6 3.70 19.04 34.25
C ARG A 6 4.26 18.29 33.04
N PHE A 7 3.41 17.54 32.35
CA PHE A 7 3.69 17.04 31.01
C PHE A 7 3.58 18.23 30.05
N GLN A 8 4.68 18.59 29.39
CA GLN A 8 4.69 19.56 28.30
C GLN A 8 4.19 18.87 27.03
N GLU A 9 2.94 19.12 26.64
CA GLU A 9 2.51 18.94 25.25
C GLU A 9 3.02 20.14 24.46
N ASN A 10 4.06 19.93 23.64
CA ASN A 10 4.37 20.84 22.54
C ASN A 10 5.16 20.13 21.44
N ILE A 11 4.44 19.34 20.63
CA ILE A 11 4.84 19.06 19.25
C ILE A 11 3.89 19.84 18.36
N GLY A 12 4.30 21.08 18.06
CA GLY A 12 3.63 21.92 17.07
C GLY A 12 3.70 21.27 15.70
N LEU A 13 2.68 20.48 15.34
CA LEU A 13 2.35 20.19 13.96
C LEU A 13 1.52 21.37 13.44
N SER A 14 2.20 22.27 12.74
CA SER A 14 1.56 23.30 11.92
C SER A 14 0.53 22.63 11.00
N ALA A 15 -0.72 23.07 11.12
CA ALA A 15 -1.90 22.54 10.44
C ALA A 15 -2.04 23.04 8.99
N ASP A 16 -0.95 23.07 8.22
CA ASP A 16 -0.95 23.56 6.82
C ASP A 16 -0.72 22.44 5.78
N HIS A 17 -1.21 21.22 6.05
CA HIS A 17 -1.02 20.09 5.14
C HIS A 17 -2.06 19.93 4.01
N ASN A 18 -2.90 20.94 3.74
CA ASN A 18 -4.04 20.77 2.83
C ASN A 18 -4.05 21.65 1.57
N GLN A 19 -2.91 22.23 1.17
CA GLN A 19 -2.85 22.96 -0.11
C GLN A 19 -3.06 22.03 -1.32
N PHE A 20 -2.60 20.77 -1.24
CA PHE A 20 -2.81 19.77 -2.29
C PHE A 20 -4.25 19.24 -2.35
N GLY A 21 -4.92 19.08 -1.21
CA GLY A 21 -6.33 18.65 -1.19
C GLY A 21 -7.26 19.69 -1.81
N GLN A 22 -6.98 20.98 -1.61
CA GLN A 22 -7.72 22.07 -2.25
C GLN A 22 -7.52 22.10 -3.78
N ALA A 23 -6.31 21.84 -4.27
CA ALA A 23 -6.02 21.78 -5.71
C ALA A 23 -6.68 20.56 -6.40
N LEU A 24 -6.77 19.42 -5.71
CA LEU A 24 -7.44 18.23 -6.24
C LEU A 24 -8.97 18.40 -6.32
N ALA A 25 -9.56 19.11 -5.35
CA ALA A 25 -10.99 19.44 -5.38
C ALA A 25 -11.37 20.32 -6.59
N GLN A 26 -10.44 21.14 -7.09
CA GLN A 26 -10.66 22.03 -8.25
C GLN A 26 -10.52 21.33 -9.61
N SER A 27 -9.88 20.16 -9.70
CA SER A 27 -9.64 19.47 -10.99
C SER A 27 -10.76 18.53 -11.44
N GLY A 28 -11.81 18.35 -10.64
CA GLY A 28 -12.94 17.47 -10.97
C GLY A 28 -12.64 15.96 -10.85
N SER A 29 -11.39 15.57 -10.57
CA SER A 29 -11.03 14.19 -10.25
C SER A 29 -11.24 13.92 -8.76
N LYS A 30 -12.31 13.20 -8.39
CA LYS A 30 -12.64 12.86 -6.98
C LYS A 30 -11.50 12.14 -6.23
N TYR A 31 -10.60 11.50 -6.99
CA TYR A 31 -9.39 10.84 -6.50
C TYR A 31 -8.24 11.31 -7.39
N GLY A 32 -7.23 11.99 -6.82
CA GLY A 32 -6.05 12.40 -7.57
C GLY A 32 -5.43 11.25 -8.37
N ALA A 33 -4.64 11.55 -9.40
CA ALA A 33 -4.00 10.51 -10.20
C ALA A 33 -3.06 9.66 -9.32
N PRO A 34 -3.12 8.32 -9.38
CA PRO A 34 -2.19 7.48 -8.64
C PRO A 34 -0.78 7.64 -9.20
N VAL A 35 0.21 7.77 -8.31
CA VAL A 35 1.61 8.02 -8.67
C VAL A 35 2.52 7.03 -7.96
N VAL A 36 3.44 6.42 -8.70
CA VAL A 36 4.53 5.62 -8.13
C VAL A 36 5.72 6.53 -7.89
N ARG A 37 6.29 6.48 -6.69
CA ARG A 37 7.59 7.10 -6.39
C ARG A 37 8.60 6.03 -6.05
N GLU A 38 9.79 6.18 -6.62
CA GLU A 38 10.95 5.35 -6.30
C GLU A 38 11.84 6.09 -5.31
N GLY A 39 12.04 5.49 -4.15
CA GLY A 39 13.09 5.86 -3.21
C GLY A 39 14.32 4.97 -3.38
N LEU A 40 15.35 5.26 -2.60
CA LEU A 40 16.58 4.45 -2.58
C LEU A 40 16.27 2.99 -2.21
N PHE A 41 15.42 2.77 -1.21
CA PHE A 41 15.13 1.44 -0.67
C PHE A 41 13.71 0.94 -0.93
N THR A 42 12.79 1.84 -1.24
CA THR A 42 11.37 1.52 -1.37
C THR A 42 10.81 1.99 -2.70
N ARG A 43 9.73 1.34 -3.12
CA ARG A 43 8.83 1.82 -4.17
C ARG A 43 7.46 1.96 -3.56
N SER A 44 6.84 3.13 -3.70
CA SER A 44 5.60 3.45 -2.99
C SER A 44 4.55 4.02 -3.95
N LEU A 45 3.30 3.58 -3.78
CA LEU A 45 2.13 4.09 -4.46
C LEU A 45 1.47 5.16 -3.60
N TYR A 46 1.24 6.32 -4.20
CA TYR A 46 0.48 7.42 -3.63
C TYR A 46 -0.82 7.53 -4.40
N VAL A 47 -1.93 7.55 -3.67
CA VAL A 47 -3.25 7.83 -4.23
C VAL A 47 -3.71 9.07 -3.50
N ASP A 48 -3.75 10.18 -4.21
CA ASP A 48 -4.21 11.51 -3.77
C ASP A 48 -3.58 12.08 -2.47
N ALA A 49 -4.25 13.06 -1.86
CA ALA A 49 -3.83 13.77 -0.65
C ALA A 49 -3.80 12.90 0.61
N PHE A 50 -4.36 11.68 0.59
CA PHE A 50 -4.40 10.77 1.74
C PHE A 50 -3.07 10.03 2.01
N GLY A 51 -2.05 10.24 1.18
CA GLY A 51 -0.67 9.80 1.44
C GLY A 51 -0.29 8.45 0.82
N ILE A 52 0.65 7.73 1.44
CA ILE A 52 1.15 6.44 0.92
C ILE A 52 0.06 5.37 1.10
N GLN A 53 -0.44 4.84 -0.01
CA GLN A 53 -1.41 3.75 -0.04
C GLN A 53 -0.75 2.38 -0.13
N SER A 54 0.48 2.30 -0.63
CA SER A 54 1.25 1.05 -0.64
C SER A 54 2.74 1.33 -0.70
N SER A 55 3.54 0.47 -0.10
CA SER A 55 5.00 0.53 -0.15
C SER A 55 5.54 -0.88 -0.20
N MET A 56 6.64 -1.06 -0.93
CA MET A 56 7.43 -2.29 -0.92
C MET A 56 8.91 -1.96 -0.83
N ARG A 57 9.66 -2.81 -0.13
CA ARG A 57 11.12 -2.76 -0.14
C ARG A 57 11.64 -3.35 -1.43
N ARG A 58 12.66 -2.73 -2.00
CA ARG A 58 13.29 -3.21 -3.24
C ARG A 58 14.12 -4.47 -2.99
N SER A 59 14.75 -4.57 -1.82
CA SER A 59 15.55 -5.73 -1.41
C SER A 59 14.70 -6.93 -0.98
N ASP A 60 13.47 -6.69 -0.53
CA ASP A 60 12.54 -7.72 -0.08
C ASP A 60 11.10 -7.31 -0.45
N PRO A 61 10.70 -7.51 -1.71
CA PRO A 61 9.40 -7.05 -2.20
C PRO A 61 8.22 -7.88 -1.69
N LEU A 62 8.47 -8.99 -0.97
CA LEU A 62 7.41 -9.87 -0.47
C LEU A 62 6.91 -9.48 0.92
N THR A 63 7.69 -8.71 1.68
CA THR A 63 7.29 -8.27 3.00
C THR A 63 6.36 -7.07 2.96
N LEU A 64 5.45 -7.03 3.95
CA LEU A 64 4.54 -5.93 4.17
C LEU A 64 5.28 -4.78 4.87
N ASP A 65 5.65 -3.76 4.10
CA ASP A 65 6.45 -2.62 4.58
C ASP A 65 5.64 -1.70 5.52
N LEU A 66 4.33 -1.58 5.30
CA LEU A 66 3.47 -0.67 6.06
C LEU A 66 2.82 -1.36 7.26
N SER A 67 2.88 -0.72 8.44
CA SER A 67 2.34 -1.27 9.69
C SER A 67 0.85 -1.62 9.62
N TYR A 68 0.03 -0.78 8.96
CA TYR A 68 -1.40 -1.08 8.84
C TYR A 68 -1.65 -2.33 7.99
N SER A 69 -0.85 -2.57 6.95
CA SER A 69 -1.01 -3.76 6.10
C SER A 69 -0.66 -5.05 6.87
N ARG A 70 0.31 -4.99 7.78
CA ARG A 70 0.60 -6.07 8.73
C ARG A 70 -0.56 -6.29 9.69
N ALA A 71 -1.12 -5.22 10.24
CA ALA A 71 -2.28 -5.29 11.13
C ALA A 71 -3.52 -5.88 10.44
N MET A 72 -3.76 -5.54 9.16
CA MET A 72 -4.84 -6.16 8.39
C MET A 72 -4.69 -7.67 8.25
N MET A 73 -3.47 -8.20 8.22
CA MET A 73 -3.21 -9.64 8.14
C MET A 73 -3.31 -10.36 9.50
N SER A 74 -3.56 -9.65 10.60
CA SER A 74 -3.71 -10.23 11.94
C SER A 74 -4.92 -11.16 12.07
N PHE A 75 -5.85 -11.15 11.11
CA PHE A 75 -6.98 -12.11 11.10
C PHE A 75 -6.51 -13.58 11.16
N GLN A 76 -5.30 -13.87 10.67
CA GLN A 76 -4.67 -15.20 10.70
C GLN A 76 -4.53 -15.78 12.11
N LEU A 77 -4.51 -14.94 13.15
CA LEU A 77 -4.48 -15.38 14.55
C LEU A 77 -5.77 -16.13 14.96
N PHE A 78 -6.88 -15.83 14.30
CA PHE A 78 -8.19 -16.41 14.58
C PHE A 78 -8.61 -17.43 13.52
N HIS A 79 -8.10 -17.28 12.30
CA HIS A 79 -8.39 -18.15 11.18
C HIS A 79 -7.11 -18.45 10.37
N PRO A 80 -6.33 -19.47 10.77
CA PRO A 80 -4.97 -19.70 10.25
C PRO A 80 -4.90 -20.31 8.85
N ASP A 81 -5.95 -20.98 8.35
CA ASP A 81 -6.00 -21.60 7.02
C ASP A 81 -7.26 -21.15 6.26
N PRO A 82 -7.37 -19.84 5.91
CA PRO A 82 -8.47 -19.32 5.11
C PRO A 82 -8.52 -20.02 3.75
N LYS A 83 -9.69 -20.50 3.33
CA LYS A 83 -9.87 -21.03 1.97
C LYS A 83 -10.08 -19.92 0.94
N ASP A 84 -10.74 -18.83 1.34
CA ASP A 84 -11.07 -17.71 0.48
C ASP A 84 -10.70 -16.39 1.17
N ILE A 85 -10.03 -15.51 0.43
CA ILE A 85 -9.65 -14.17 0.88
C ILE A 85 -10.10 -13.17 -0.19
N LEU A 86 -10.93 -12.21 0.19
CA LEU A 86 -11.28 -11.06 -0.64
C LEU A 86 -10.49 -9.84 -0.18
N ILE A 87 -9.78 -9.21 -1.11
CA ILE A 87 -9.09 -7.94 -0.92
C ILE A 87 -9.82 -6.90 -1.76
N VAL A 88 -10.37 -5.88 -1.10
CA VAL A 88 -11.00 -4.73 -1.76
C VAL A 88 -9.98 -3.60 -1.83
N GLY A 89 -9.60 -3.22 -3.05
CA GLY A 89 -8.49 -2.34 -3.36
C GLY A 89 -7.20 -3.11 -3.68
N LEU A 90 -6.59 -2.83 -4.83
CA LEU A 90 -5.32 -3.43 -5.25
C LEU A 90 -4.13 -2.71 -4.63
N GLY A 91 -4.16 -1.37 -4.69
CA GLY A 91 -3.01 -0.52 -4.43
C GLY A 91 -1.72 -1.01 -5.10
N GLY A 92 -0.63 -1.12 -4.34
CA GLY A 92 0.65 -1.67 -4.80
C GLY A 92 0.76 -3.20 -4.74
N ARG A 93 -0.37 -3.90 -4.69
CA ARG A 93 -0.46 -5.38 -4.61
C ARG A 93 0.13 -6.02 -3.35
N SER A 94 0.54 -5.25 -2.32
CA SER A 94 1.27 -5.81 -1.17
C SER A 94 0.50 -6.91 -0.45
N LEU A 95 -0.80 -6.72 -0.18
CA LEU A 95 -1.64 -7.74 0.47
C LEU A 95 -1.86 -8.96 -0.44
N SER A 96 -2.24 -8.75 -1.70
CA SER A 96 -2.48 -9.85 -2.65
C SER A 96 -1.22 -10.71 -2.84
N LYS A 97 -0.05 -10.06 -2.94
CA LYS A 97 1.26 -10.71 -3.03
C LYS A 97 1.61 -11.45 -1.75
N TYR A 98 1.37 -10.84 -0.59
CA TYR A 98 1.60 -11.49 0.70
C TYR A 98 0.75 -12.76 0.83
N CYS A 99 -0.56 -12.68 0.58
CA CYS A 99 -1.47 -13.83 0.64
C CYS A 99 -1.03 -14.92 -0.34
N PHE A 100 -0.70 -14.57 -1.59
CA PHE A 100 -0.22 -15.55 -2.59
C PHE A 100 1.00 -16.34 -2.12
N HIS A 101 1.94 -15.70 -1.40
CA HIS A 101 3.17 -16.35 -0.95
C HIS A 101 3.07 -17.02 0.42
N LYS A 102 2.33 -16.42 1.36
CA LYS A 102 2.25 -16.89 2.76
C LYS A 102 1.06 -17.80 3.01
N LEU A 103 0.04 -17.74 2.17
CA LEU A 103 -1.18 -18.52 2.27
C LEU A 103 -1.46 -19.24 0.92
N PRO A 104 -0.55 -20.13 0.47
CA PRO A 104 -0.63 -20.74 -0.86
C PRO A 104 -1.85 -21.64 -1.05
N SER A 105 -2.46 -22.12 0.04
CA SER A 105 -3.70 -22.91 0.02
C SER A 105 -4.96 -22.06 -0.12
N SER A 106 -4.86 -20.73 -0.03
CA SER A 106 -5.98 -19.80 -0.07
C SER A 106 -6.23 -19.29 -1.49
N ARG A 107 -7.49 -19.26 -1.91
CA ARG A 107 -7.91 -18.52 -3.10
C ARG A 107 -8.05 -17.04 -2.74
N THR A 108 -7.15 -16.22 -3.27
CA THR A 108 -7.16 -14.77 -3.04
C THR A 108 -7.77 -14.05 -4.25
N THR A 109 -8.85 -13.31 -4.03
CA THR A 109 -9.49 -12.44 -5.03
C THR A 109 -9.20 -10.99 -4.68
N THR A 110 -8.75 -10.20 -5.64
CA THR A 110 -8.56 -8.75 -5.46
C THR A 110 -9.44 -7.99 -6.43
N VAL A 111 -10.20 -7.02 -5.91
CA VAL A 111 -11.09 -6.18 -6.70
C VAL A 111 -10.62 -4.74 -6.59
N GLU A 112 -10.43 -4.08 -7.73
CA GLU A 112 -10.01 -2.68 -7.81
C GLU A 112 -10.93 -1.95 -8.77
N ILE A 113 -11.30 -0.72 -8.43
CA ILE A 113 -12.24 0.10 -9.18
C ILE A 113 -11.52 1.08 -10.11
N ASP A 114 -10.30 1.50 -9.76
CA ASP A 114 -9.53 2.46 -10.54
C ASP A 114 -8.57 1.75 -11.51
N ASP A 115 -8.91 1.77 -12.80
CA ASP A 115 -8.09 1.22 -13.89
C ASP A 115 -6.67 1.80 -13.92
N ARG A 116 -6.48 3.03 -13.42
CA ARG A 116 -5.16 3.66 -13.33
C ARG A 116 -4.30 2.95 -12.28
N VAL A 117 -4.88 2.51 -11.17
CA VAL A 117 -4.19 1.70 -10.15
C VAL A 117 -3.87 0.31 -10.71
N ILE A 118 -4.81 -0.32 -11.42
CA ILE A 118 -4.60 -1.62 -12.09
C ILE A 118 -3.45 -1.55 -13.10
N SER A 119 -3.32 -0.43 -13.81
CA SER A 119 -2.24 -0.20 -14.79
C SER A 119 -0.87 -0.08 -14.14
N LEU A 120 -0.80 0.39 -12.89
CA LEU A 120 0.46 0.53 -12.13
C LEU A 120 0.92 -0.78 -11.48
N ARG A 121 0.14 -1.86 -11.55
CA ARG A 121 0.43 -3.13 -10.88
C ARG A 121 1.80 -3.72 -11.20
N GLU A 122 2.28 -3.54 -12.44
CA GLU A 122 3.55 -4.12 -12.90
C GLU A 122 4.77 -3.43 -12.26
N TRP A 123 4.59 -2.20 -11.81
CA TRP A 123 5.60 -1.50 -11.02
C TRP A 123 5.82 -2.18 -9.65
N PHE A 124 4.95 -3.07 -9.20
CA PHE A 124 5.12 -3.76 -7.91
C PHE A 124 5.43 -5.26 -8.04
N SER A 125 5.69 -5.70 -9.28
CA SER A 125 6.16 -7.03 -9.63
C SER A 125 7.64 -7.22 -9.24
N HIS A 126 8.05 -8.46 -8.95
CA HIS A 126 9.40 -8.82 -8.49
C HIS A 126 10.51 -8.59 -9.52
N ARG A 127 10.17 -8.13 -10.73
CA ARG A 127 11.16 -7.89 -11.78
C ARG A 127 12.01 -6.69 -11.37
N SER A 128 13.18 -7.00 -10.82
CA SER A 128 14.38 -6.20 -11.03
C SER A 128 14.41 -5.79 -12.50
N GLN A 129 14.69 -4.51 -12.76
CA GLN A 129 14.77 -3.93 -14.09
C GLN A 129 16.01 -4.50 -14.81
N LYS A 130 15.91 -5.73 -15.28
CA LYS A 130 16.74 -6.39 -16.28
C LYS A 130 15.87 -7.49 -16.90
N ASP A 131 15.99 -7.64 -18.21
CA ASP A 131 15.31 -8.61 -19.08
C ASP A 131 14.03 -8.08 -19.73
N SER A 132 14.27 -7.26 -20.77
CA SER A 132 13.44 -7.26 -21.95
C SER A 132 13.30 -8.69 -22.48
N LYS A 133 12.05 -9.09 -22.77
CA LYS A 133 11.58 -10.39 -23.28
C LYS A 133 11.35 -11.48 -22.22
N SER A 134 10.12 -11.55 -21.72
CA SER A 134 9.38 -12.81 -21.62
C SER A 134 7.96 -12.53 -21.13
N CYS A 135 7.01 -12.69 -22.06
CA CYS A 135 5.58 -12.74 -21.83
C CYS A 135 5.28 -13.90 -20.87
N MET A 136 4.60 -13.63 -19.76
CA MET A 136 4.05 -14.70 -18.89
C MET A 136 2.73 -15.19 -19.49
N PRO A 137 2.45 -16.51 -19.53
CA PRO A 137 1.19 -17.03 -20.02
C PRO A 137 0.10 -16.87 -18.96
N THR A 138 -1.08 -16.44 -19.41
CA THR A 138 -2.34 -16.57 -18.69
C THR A 138 -2.68 -18.07 -18.55
N ARG A 139 -3.01 -18.48 -17.32
CA ARG A 139 -3.80 -19.68 -17.07
C ARG A 139 -5.27 -19.32 -17.11
#